data_AF-A0A0R3RKU7-F1
#
_entry.id   AF-A0A0R3RKU7-F1
#
_cell.length_a   1.000
_cell.length_b   1.000
_cell.length_c   1.000
_cell.angle_alpha   90.00
_cell.angle_beta   90.00
_cell.angle_gamma   90.00
#
_symmetry.space_group_name_H-M   'P 1'
#
loop_
_entity.id
_entity.type
_entity.pdbx_description
1 polymer ?
#
loop_
_entity_poly.entity_id
_entity_poly.type
_entity_poly.pdbx_seq_one_letter_code
_entity_poly.pdbx_strand_id
1 'polypeptide(L)'
;MKFCIVKNQSSRDRSTRDQPNDHDCTILLPRLLFCQSIRRVNCVIGRTERREVAYIAREPSGQVYRRLCHLFRTKSSHQVWTFHFFLMN
;
A
#
# COMPACT_ATOMS: atom_id res chain seq x y z
N MET A 1 -2.75 -13.56 -2.93
CA MET A 1 -1.60 -12.70 -2.54
C MET A 1 -2.10 -11.28 -2.29
N LYS A 2 -1.80 -10.72 -1.12
CA LYS A 2 -2.09 -9.33 -0.74
C LYS A 2 -0.76 -8.67 -0.39
N PHE A 3 -0.61 -7.38 -0.66
CA PHE A 3 0.54 -6.61 -0.19
C PHE A 3 0.08 -5.55 0.80
N CYS A 4 0.96 -5.23 1.74
CA CYS A 4 0.66 -4.36 2.87
C CYS A 4 1.67 -3.22 2.91
N ILE A 5 1.18 -2.00 3.08
CA ILE A 5 2.01 -0.82 3.31
C ILE A 5 2.00 -0.52 4.80
N VAL A 6 3.21 -0.46 5.39
CA VAL A 6 3.42 -0.23 6.83
C VAL A 6 4.25 1.05 7.00
N LYS A 7 3.84 1.94 7.90
CA LYS A 7 4.64 3.13 8.24
C LYS A 7 5.82 2.70 9.11
N ASN A 8 7.04 2.90 8.63
CA ASN A 8 8.24 2.70 9.44
C ASN A 8 8.40 3.89 10.41
N GLN A 9 8.25 3.65 11.72
CA GLN A 9 8.40 4.69 12.72
C GLN A 9 9.86 5.13 12.83
N SER A 10 10.13 6.38 12.48
CA SER A 10 11.20 7.15 13.09
C SER A 10 10.52 8.31 13.82
N SER A 11 10.50 8.20 15.15
CA SER A 11 10.17 9.19 16.19
C SER A 11 8.93 10.12 16.01
N ARG A 12 7.97 9.92 16.94
CA ARG A 12 6.89 10.83 17.41
C ARG A 12 5.78 11.14 16.40
N ASP A 13 4.59 10.58 16.65
CA ASP A 13 3.39 11.39 16.95
C ASP A 13 2.17 10.55 17.34
N ARG A 14 1.32 11.16 18.17
CA ARG A 14 0.17 10.59 18.91
C ARG A 14 -1.05 10.30 18.01
N SER A 15 -1.83 9.31 18.48
CA SER A 15 -3.31 9.25 18.50
C SER A 15 -4.08 9.36 17.18
N THR A 16 -4.80 8.28 16.83
CA THR A 16 -6.27 8.21 16.98
C THR A 16 -6.75 6.76 16.80
N ARG A 17 -7.78 6.41 17.58
CA ARG A 17 -8.55 5.16 17.49
C ARG A 17 -9.37 5.21 16.21
N ASP A 18 -9.43 4.10 15.48
CA ASP A 18 -10.62 3.65 14.75
C ASP A 18 -10.47 2.14 14.46
N GLN A 19 -11.50 1.36 14.80
CA GLN A 19 -11.56 -0.09 14.56
C GLN A 19 -11.65 -0.39 13.05
N PRO A 20 -11.27 -1.62 12.61
CA PRO A 20 -12.31 -2.41 11.95
C PRO A 20 -12.23 -3.93 12.12
N ASN A 21 -13.42 -4.53 12.20
CA ASN A 21 -13.71 -5.91 11.80
C ASN A 21 -13.60 -6.00 10.26
N ASP A 22 -12.74 -6.88 9.76
CA ASP A 22 -13.09 -8.13 9.07
C ASP A 22 -11.87 -8.70 8.33
N HIS A 23 -11.54 -9.96 8.65
CA HIS A 23 -10.55 -10.81 7.97
C HIS A 23 -9.08 -10.39 8.10
N ASP A 24 -8.63 -10.71 9.31
CA ASP A 24 -7.39 -10.41 10.01
C ASP A 24 -6.08 -10.71 9.25
N CYS A 25 -5.52 -9.66 8.64
CA CYS A 25 -4.08 -9.50 8.43
C CYS A 25 -3.53 -8.37 9.32
N THR A 26 -4.35 -7.89 10.26
CA THR A 26 -4.16 -6.61 10.97
C THR A 26 -3.55 -6.84 12.34
N ILE A 27 -3.76 -8.02 12.95
CA ILE A 27 -3.26 -8.35 14.29
C ILE A 27 -1.73 -8.57 14.31
N LEU A 28 -1.11 -8.97 13.20
CA LEU A 28 0.34 -9.23 13.16
C LEU A 28 1.21 -7.99 12.90
N LEU A 29 0.64 -6.86 12.47
CA LEU A 29 1.38 -5.64 12.16
C LEU A 29 0.68 -4.43 12.78
N PRO A 30 1.10 -3.94 13.96
CA PRO A 30 0.42 -2.85 14.70
C PRO A 30 0.36 -1.49 13.97
N ARG A 31 0.82 -1.41 12.71
CA ARG A 31 0.83 -0.19 11.87
C ARG A 31 0.55 -0.47 10.39
N LEU A 32 -0.28 -1.47 10.11
CA LEU A 32 -0.82 -1.66 8.78
C LEU A 32 -1.61 -0.41 8.38
N LEU A 33 -1.10 0.39 7.44
CA LEU A 33 -1.81 1.57 6.95
C LEU A 33 -2.78 1.19 5.84
N PHE A 34 -2.38 0.23 5.01
CA PHE A 34 -3.11 -0.14 3.83
C PHE A 34 -2.79 -1.58 3.45
N CYS A 35 -3.80 -2.35 3.05
CA CYS A 35 -3.66 -3.71 2.56
C CYS A 35 -4.51 -3.89 1.32
N GLN A 36 -3.88 -4.36 0.25
CA GLN A 36 -4.53 -4.47 -1.05
C GLN A 36 -4.27 -5.83 -1.67
N SER A 37 -5.32 -6.38 -2.26
CA SER A 37 -5.21 -7.59 -3.07
C SER A 37 -4.46 -7.26 -4.37
N ILE A 38 -3.38 -7.99 -4.64
CA ILE A 38 -2.59 -7.84 -5.88
C ILE A 38 -3.48 -8.08 -7.11
N ARG A 39 -4.45 -8.98 -7.02
CA ARG A 39 -5.42 -9.27 -8.09
C ARG A 39 -6.26 -8.06 -8.52
N ARG A 40 -6.32 -7.02 -7.71
CA ARG A 40 -7.05 -5.78 -8.01
C ARG A 40 -6.14 -4.67 -8.52
N VAL A 41 -4.83 -4.88 -8.58
CA VAL A 41 -3.87 -3.93 -9.14
C VAL A 41 -3.82 -4.14 -10.64
N ASN A 42 -4.01 -3.06 -11.39
CA ASN A 42 -4.05 -3.08 -12.84
C ASN A 42 -2.74 -2.58 -13.46
N CYS A 43 -2.10 -1.61 -12.82
CA CYS A 43 -0.90 -0.95 -13.34
C CYS A 43 0.00 -0.55 -12.17
N VAL A 44 1.31 -0.65 -12.38
CA VAL A 44 2.33 -0.21 -11.42
C VAL A 44 3.36 0.62 -12.18
N ILE A 45 3.78 1.74 -11.59
CA ILE A 45 4.79 2.64 -12.15
C ILE A 45 5.81 2.91 -11.05
N GLY A 46 7.07 2.59 -11.31
CA GLY A 46 8.19 2.93 -10.44
C GLY A 46 9.04 4.05 -11.05
N ARG A 47 9.38 5.06 -10.26
CA ARG A 47 10.32 6.15 -10.61
C ARG A 47 11.48 6.16 -9.63
N THR A 48 12.53 5.42 -9.98
CA THR A 48 13.68 5.16 -9.11
C THR A 48 14.41 6.45 -8.73
N GLU A 49 14.57 7.35 -9.68
CA GLU A 49 15.22 8.66 -9.53
C GLU A 49 14.48 9.58 -8.56
N ARG A 50 13.15 9.47 -8.50
CA ARG A 50 12.30 10.24 -7.57
C ARG A 50 12.03 9.52 -6.26
N ARG A 51 12.38 8.23 -6.16
CA ARG A 51 12.00 7.33 -5.07
C ARG A 51 10.48 7.26 -4.93
N GLU A 52 9.78 7.18 -6.06
CA GLU A 52 8.32 7.19 -6.11
C GLU A 52 7.79 5.90 -6.72
N VAL A 53 6.66 5.46 -6.21
CA VAL A 53 5.92 4.31 -6.69
C VAL A 53 4.46 4.69 -6.76
N ALA A 54 3.83 4.46 -7.90
CA ALA A 54 2.39 4.58 -8.04
C ALA A 54 1.78 3.27 -8.52
N TYR A 55 0.55 2.99 -8.12
CA TYR A 55 -0.24 1.93 -8.74
C TYR A 55 -1.71 2.30 -8.83
N ILE A 56 -2.40 1.68 -9.79
CA ILE A 56 -3.85 1.82 -9.95
C ILE A 56 -4.50 0.52 -9.52
N ALA A 57 -5.46 0.59 -8.60
CA ALA A 57 -6.22 -0.56 -8.15
C ALA A 57 -7.73 -0.34 -8.24
N ARG A 58 -8.48 -1.44 -8.41
CA ARG A 58 -9.94 -1.45 -8.29
C ARG A 58 -10.31 -1.63 -6.83
N GLU A 59 -10.99 -0.66 -6.25
CA GLU A 59 -11.38 -0.66 -4.84
C GLU A 59 -12.88 -0.49 -4.67
N PRO A 60 -13.48 -1.14 -3.67
CA PRO A 60 -14.88 -0.94 -3.34
C PRO A 60 -15.07 0.47 -2.80
N SER A 61 -16.06 1.17 -3.34
CA SER A 61 -16.49 2.51 -2.93
C SER A 61 -18.01 2.50 -2.83
N GLY A 62 -18.52 2.11 -1.66
CA GLY A 62 -19.93 1.83 -1.46
C GLY A 62 -20.38 0.61 -2.29
N GLN A 63 -21.40 0.80 -3.13
CA GLN A 63 -22.00 -0.25 -3.98
C GLN A 63 -21.26 -0.44 -5.32
N VAL A 64 -20.23 0.34 -5.61
CA VAL A 64 -19.51 0.30 -6.88
C VAL A 64 -18.02 0.09 -6.68
N TYR A 65 -17.34 -0.41 -7.70
CA TYR A 65 -15.87 -0.44 -7.74
C TYR A 65 -15.34 0.79 -8.47
N ARG A 66 -14.36 1.47 -7.88
CA ARG A 66 -13.66 2.61 -8.49
C ARG A 66 -12.19 2.27 -8.72
N ARG A 67 -11.61 2.89 -9.74
CA ARG A 67 -10.15 2.84 -9.97
C ARG A 67 -9.53 3.97 -9.18
N LEU A 68 -8.68 3.63 -8.21
CA LEU A 68 -7.94 4.59 -7.41
C LEU A 68 -6.45 4.50 -7.73
N CYS A 69 -5.81 5.66 -7.84
CA CYS A 69 -4.37 5.78 -8.03
C CYS A 69 -3.74 6.12 -6.69
N HIS A 70 -2.80 5.29 -6.25
CA HIS A 70 -2.07 5.49 -5.02
C HIS A 70 -0.62 5.79 -5.33
N LEU A 71 -0.11 6.90 -4.80
CA LEU A 71 1.26 7.34 -4.96
C LEU A 71 1.96 7.33 -3.60
N PHE A 72 3.13 6.69 -3.55
CA PHE A 72 3.97 6.59 -2.36
C PHE A 72 5.38 7.04 -2.69
N ARG A 73 6.01 7.70 -1.73
CA ARG A 73 7.44 7.98 -1.74
C ARG A 73 8.16 6.97 -0.85
N THR A 74 9.16 6.30 -1.40
CA THR A 74 9.97 5.31 -0.70
C THR A 74 11.18 5.95 -0.03
N LYS A 75 11.82 5.25 0.91
CA LYS A 75 13.04 5.74 1.57
C LYS A 75 14.25 5.62 0.66
N SER A 76 14.29 4.59 -0.19
CA SER A 76 15.39 4.31 -1.11
C SER A 76 14.90 3.90 -2.51
N SER A 77 15.77 4.11 -3.49
CA SER A 77 15.59 3.64 -4.87
C SER A 77 15.42 2.12 -4.94
N HIS A 78 16.13 1.37 -4.10
CA HIS A 78 16.01 -0.08 -4.01
C HIS A 78 14.58 -0.52 -3.68
N GLN A 79 13.90 0.17 -2.74
CA GLN A 79 12.50 -0.14 -2.42
C GLN A 79 11.54 0.09 -3.60
N VAL A 80 11.82 1.06 -4.48
CA VAL A 80 11.04 1.25 -5.72
C VAL A 80 11.15 0.02 -6.60
N TRP A 81 12.39 -0.47 -6.78
CA TRP A 81 12.67 -1.65 -7.60
C TRP A 81 12.01 -2.90 -7.03
N THR A 82 12.16 -3.13 -5.73
CA THR A 82 11.52 -4.25 -5.02
C THR A 82 10.00 -4.22 -5.22
N PHE A 83 9.35 -3.07 -5.05
CA PHE A 83 7.91 -2.95 -5.20
C PHE A 83 7.45 -3.24 -6.64
N HIS A 84 8.14 -2.69 -7.63
CA HIS A 84 7.84 -2.95 -9.04
C HIS A 84 7.99 -4.42 -9.39
N PHE A 85 9.05 -5.08 -8.91
CA PHE A 85 9.29 -6.50 -9.14
C PHE A 85 8.20 -7.38 -8.53
N PHE A 86 7.80 -7.13 -7.28
CA PHE A 86 6.81 -7.95 -6.58
C PHE A 86 5.37 -7.81 -7.05
N LEU A 87 5.00 -6.68 -7.66
CA LEU A 87 3.63 -6.48 -8.15
C LEU A 87 3.45 -6.82 -9.63
N MET A 88 4.54 -7.01 -10.37
CA MET A 88 4.53 -7.37 -11.78
C MET A 88 4.86 -8.85 -12.03
N ASN A 89 5.22 -9.61 -10.99
CA ASN A 89 5.42 -11.08 -11.01
C ASN A 89 4.46 -11.76 -10.05
#